data_AF-A0A368TW32-F1
#
_entry.id   AF-A0A368TW32-F1
#
_cell.length_a   1.000
_cell.length_b   1.000
_cell.length_c   1.000
_cell.angle_alpha   90.00
_cell.angle_beta   90.00
_cell.angle_gamma   90.00
#
_symmetry.space_group_name_H-M   'P 1'
#
loop_
_entity.id
_entity.type
_entity.pdbx_description
1 polymer ?
#
loop_
_entity_poly.entity_id
_entity_poly.type
_entity_poly.pdbx_seq_one_letter_code
_entity_poly.pdbx_strand_id
1 'polypeptide(L)' 'MTISRPVMATLFGVIVAFAVLTPLIWLINTRDWGIFLMLLAPFVIYGLIHAGRRLAEWVDPPPPPPEDD' A
#
# COMPACT_ATOMS: atom_id res chain seq x y z
N MET A 1 3.77 8.45 25.68
CA MET A 1 3.46 8.99 24.34
C MET A 1 2.53 8.00 23.64
N THR A 2 1.26 8.31 23.53
CA THR A 2 0.31 7.55 22.71
C THR A 2 0.55 7.90 21.24
N ILE A 3 0.89 6.91 20.43
CA ILE A 3 1.10 7.09 18.99
C ILE A 3 -0.23 7.47 18.34
N SER A 4 -0.26 8.52 17.54
CA SER A 4 -1.48 8.90 16.81
C SER A 4 -1.76 7.90 15.69
N ARG A 5 -3.04 7.62 15.44
CA ARG A 5 -3.51 6.76 14.33
C ARG A 5 -2.87 7.09 12.97
N PRO A 6 -2.70 8.37 12.56
CA PRO A 6 -2.01 8.69 11.31
C PRO A 6 -0.53 8.29 11.31
N VAL A 7 0.18 8.45 12.43
CA VAL A 7 1.58 8.02 12.55
C VAL A 7 1.67 6.50 12.44
N MET A 8 0.76 5.77 13.08
CA MET A 8 0.70 4.30 12.99
C MET A 8 0.41 3.81 11.57
N ALA A 9 -0.57 4.43 10.89
CA ALA A 9 -0.89 4.12 9.50
C ALA A 9 0.30 4.38 8.56
N THR A 10 1.02 5.48 8.78
CA THR A 10 2.21 5.83 7.99
C THR A 10 3.33 4.81 8.19
N LEU A 11 3.66 4.49 9.45
CA LEU A 11 4.70 3.50 9.76
C LEU A 11 4.36 2.13 9.16
N PHE A 12 3.12 1.70 9.32
CA PHE A 12 2.66 0.43 8.76
C PHE A 12 2.72 0.42 7.23
N GLY A 13 2.23 1.49 6.57
CA GLY A 13 2.29 1.62 5.12
C GLY A 13 3.72 1.59 4.57
N VAL A 14 4.66 2.27 5.23
CA VAL A 14 6.08 2.25 4.86
C VAL A 14 6.66 0.85 5.01
N ILE A 15 6.42 0.18 6.13
CA ILE A 15 6.92 -1.19 6.36
C ILE A 15 6.39 -2.14 5.28
N VAL A 16 5.09 -2.07 4.97
CA VAL A 16 4.47 -2.90 3.92
C VAL A 16 5.10 -2.59 2.55
N ALA A 17 5.29 -1.32 2.20
CA ALA A 17 5.91 -0.94 0.95
C ALA A 17 7.33 -1.52 0.83
N PHE A 18 8.16 -1.40 1.87
CA PHE A 18 9.50 -1.99 1.87
C PHE A 18 9.48 -3.52 1.81
N ALA A 19 8.60 -4.17 2.57
CA ALA A 19 8.45 -5.63 2.59
C ALA A 19 8.03 -6.19 1.23
N VAL A 20 7.30 -5.42 0.43
CA VAL A 20 6.83 -5.84 -0.91
C VAL A 20 7.82 -5.46 -2.01
N LEU A 21 8.29 -4.20 -2.03
CA LEU A 21 9.14 -3.70 -3.11
C LEU A 21 10.55 -4.30 -3.08
N THR A 22 11.13 -4.49 -1.89
CA THR A 22 12.50 -5.03 -1.76
C THR A 22 12.66 -6.41 -2.41
N PRO A 23 11.83 -7.44 -2.08
CA PRO A 23 11.95 -8.73 -2.75
C PRO A 23 11.57 -8.68 -4.22
N LEU A 24 10.62 -7.83 -4.62
CA LEU A 24 10.24 -7.66 -6.02
C LEU A 24 11.41 -7.12 -6.86
N ILE A 25 12.07 -6.06 -6.38
CA ILE A 25 13.24 -5.46 -7.04
C ILE A 25 14.39 -6.48 -7.08
N TRP A 26 14.64 -7.17 -5.97
CA TRP A 26 15.67 -8.21 -5.92
C TRP A 26 15.41 -9.33 -6.95
N LEU A 27 14.16 -9.78 -7.06
CA LEU A 27 13.75 -10.83 -7.99
C LEU A 27 13.89 -10.38 -9.45
N ILE A 28 13.50 -9.14 -9.77
CA ILE A 28 13.68 -8.54 -11.10
C ILE A 28 15.18 -8.50 -11.45
N ASN A 29 16.02 -8.17 -10.48
CA ASN A 29 17.46 -8.00 -10.71
C ASN A 29 18.22 -9.34 -10.83
N THR A 30 17.71 -10.43 -10.26
CA THR A 30 18.41 -11.73 -10.21
C THR A 30 17.85 -12.79 -11.15
N ARG A 31 16.65 -12.59 -11.70
CA ARG A 31 16.02 -13.54 -12.63
C ARG A 31 15.89 -12.92 -14.02
N ASP A 32 16.23 -13.69 -15.05
CA ASP A 32 16.06 -13.30 -16.45
C ASP A 32 14.58 -13.14 -16.88
N TRP A 33 13.64 -13.40 -15.96
CA TRP A 33 12.20 -13.30 -16.14
C TRP A 33 11.70 -11.84 -15.99
N GLY A 34 12.59 -10.86 -16.14
CA GLY A 34 12.33 -9.44 -15.93
C GLY A 34 11.09 -8.91 -16.66
N ILE A 35 10.77 -9.42 -17.86
CA ILE A 35 9.55 -9.06 -18.61
C ILE A 35 8.26 -9.50 -17.89
N PHE A 36 8.22 -10.74 -17.39
CA PHE A 36 7.07 -11.23 -16.60
C PHE A 36 6.93 -10.46 -15.28
N LEU A 37 8.05 -10.11 -14.66
CA LEU A 37 8.07 -9.35 -13.41
C LEU A 37 7.72 -7.87 -13.62
N MET A 38 8.07 -7.30 -14.77
CA MET A 38 7.61 -5.96 -15.19
C MET A 38 6.10 -5.92 -15.41
N LEU A 39 5.50 -7.00 -15.93
CA LEU A 39 4.04 -7.14 -16.01
C LEU A 39 3.40 -7.25 -14.63
N LEU A 40 4.08 -7.83 -13.65
CA LEU A 40 3.59 -7.93 -12.27
C LEU A 40 3.64 -6.59 -11.52
N ALA A 41 4.64 -5.75 -11.81
CA ALA A 41 4.86 -4.46 -11.17
C ALA A 41 3.61 -3.54 -11.10
N PRO A 42 2.84 -3.30 -12.17
CA PRO A 42 1.64 -2.45 -12.08
C PRO A 42 0.59 -3.00 -11.12
N PHE A 43 0.42 -4.32 -11.02
CA PHE A 43 -0.51 -4.92 -10.06
C PHE A 43 -0.03 -4.72 -8.61
N VAL A 44 1.27 -4.85 -8.37
CA VAL A 44 1.87 -4.60 -7.06
C VAL A 44 1.71 -3.13 -6.66
N ILE A 45 2.01 -2.21 -7.57
CA ILE A 45 1.84 -0.77 -7.38
C ILE A 45 0.37 -0.44 -7.09
N TYR A 46 -0.56 -0.99 -7.88
CA TYR A 46 -1.99 -0.79 -7.66
C TYR A 46 -2.43 -1.30 -6.28
N GLY A 47 -1.95 -2.48 -5.86
CA GLY A 47 -2.20 -3.03 -4.53
C GLY A 47 -1.71 -2.11 -3.41
N LEU A 48 -0.51 -1.54 -3.55
CA LEU A 48 0.04 -0.58 -2.58
C LEU A 48 -0.78 0.71 -2.53
N ILE A 49 -1.18 1.25 -3.68
CA ILE A 49 -2.06 2.43 -3.75
C ILE A 49 -3.39 2.14 -3.06
N HIS A 50 -3.99 0.97 -3.33
CA HIS A 50 -5.25 0.57 -2.72
C HIS A 50 -5.13 0.41 -1.20
N ALA A 51 -4.06 -0.24 -0.72
CA ALA A 51 -3.77 -0.36 0.70
C ALA A 51 -3.58 1.01 1.36
N GLY A 52 -2.87 1.93 0.71
CA GLY A 52 -2.69 3.31 1.18
C GLY A 52 -4.02 4.06 1.31
N ARG A 53 -4.93 3.91 0.34
CA ARG A 53 -6.28 4.50 0.43
C ARG A 53 -7.08 3.93 1.59
N ARG A 54 -7.04 2.61 1.80
CA ARG A 54 -7.71 1.96 2.93
C ARG A 54 -7.14 2.39 4.29
N LEU A 55 -5.83 2.59 4.37
CA LEU A 55 -5.20 3.17 5.56
C LEU A 55 -5.64 4.61 5.79
N ALA A 56 -5.77 5.41 4.73
CA ALA A 56 -6.25 6.79 4.82
C ALA A 56 -7.73 6.85 5.28
N GLU A 57 -8.61 6.05 4.68
CA GLU A 57 -10.02 5.91 5.10
C GLU A 57 -10.14 5.40 6.54
N TRP A 58 -9.22 4.54 6.99
CA TRP A 58 -9.20 4.09 8.38
C TRP A 58 -8.78 5.18 9.36
N VAL A 59 -7.87 6.07 8.94
CA VAL A 59 -7.46 7.22 9.77
C VAL A 59 -8.57 8.27 9.83
N ASP A 60 -9.21 8.55 8.70
CA ASP A 60 -10.25 9.56 8.54
C ASP A 60 -11.44 8.98 7.74
N PRO A 61 -12.41 8.35 8.42
CA PRO A 61 -13.54 7.72 7.77
C PRO A 61 -14.41 8.74 7.03
N PRO A 62 -14.87 8.45 5.81
CA PRO A 62 -15.77 9.36 5.09
C PRO A 62 -17.06 9.59 5.89
N PRO A 63 -17.66 10.80 5.79
CA PRO A 63 -18.91 11.09 6.47
C PRO A 63 -20.01 10.13 6.00
N PRO A 64 -20.95 9.76 6.89
CA PRO A 64 -22.07 8.89 6.53
C PRO A 64 -22.90 9.54 5.40
N PRO A 65 -23.50 8.73 4.51
CA PRO A 65 -24.38 9.26 3.48
C PRO A 65 -25.54 10.05 4.13
N PRO A 66 -26.03 11.12 3.48
CA PRO A 66 -27.16 11.87 4.00
C PRO A 66 -28.37 10.93 4.15
N GLU A 67 -29.06 11.04 5.29
CA GLU A 67 -30.33 10.33 5.52
C GLU A 67 -31.37 10.93 4.58
N ASP A 68 -31.96 10.10 3.72
CA ASP A 68 -33.09 10.49 2.88
C ASP A 68 -34.35 10.53 3.76
N ASP A 69 -34.75 11.72 4.23
CA ASP A 69 -36.04 12.02 4.90
C ASP A 69 -37.20 12.19 3.90
#